data_AF-A0A3B8QK04-F1
#
_entry.id   AF-A0A3B8QK04-F1
#
_cell.length_a   1.000
_cell.length_b   1.000
_cell.length_c   1.000
_cell.angle_alpha   90.00
_cell.angle_beta   90.00
_cell.angle_gamma   90.00
#
_symmetry.space_group_name_H-M   'P 1'
#
loop_
_entity.id
_entity.type
_entity.pdbx_description
1 polymer ?
#
loop_
_entity_poly.entity_id
_entity_poly.type
_entity_poly.pdbx_seq_one_letter_code
_entity_poly.pdbx_strand_id
1 'polypeptide(L)'
;MFFVASASAQSVAYSKPAGFVTHTLKAQQLNLIGLTLHEPVVYSGSFDAVEGLALRDSNADYDATLISDSSYVLEIVDNPTDPSLNGVIQVITDWTAQEITTTADLAGDGLAAGAEYNLRAPKTISDVFGSSNSAGLTAGANMASADVIWLHNGLGFDKFYYSEGGGFGGGEAGWKDHSGADAGDYPIIYTDAVIIQNKALT
;
A
#
# COMPACT_ATOMS: atom_id res chain seq x y z
N MET A 1 47.84 36.54 7.25
CA MET A 1 47.77 35.06 7.33
C MET A 1 46.33 34.72 7.69
N PHE A 2 45.62 34.11 6.76
CA PHE A 2 44.16 33.90 6.79
C PHE A 2 43.91 32.47 7.29
N PHE A 3 43.20 32.29 8.40
CA PHE A 3 42.78 30.97 8.88
C PHE A 3 41.32 30.74 8.49
N VAL A 4 41.09 29.79 7.58
CA VAL A 4 39.78 29.27 7.21
C VAL A 4 39.35 28.27 8.28
N ALA A 5 38.19 28.48 8.89
CA ALA A 5 37.52 27.48 9.71
C ALA A 5 36.79 26.49 8.80
N SER A 6 37.14 25.21 8.88
CA SER A 6 36.40 24.13 8.21
C SER A 6 35.02 23.96 8.86
N ALA A 7 33.97 24.13 8.09
CA ALA A 7 32.61 23.75 8.47
C ALA A 7 32.52 22.22 8.53
N SER A 8 32.17 21.67 9.69
CA SER A 8 31.78 20.26 9.83
C SER A 8 30.38 20.07 9.25
N ALA A 9 30.25 19.20 8.25
CA ALA A 9 28.97 18.78 7.69
C ALA A 9 28.16 18.04 8.77
N GLN A 10 26.97 18.55 9.10
CA GLN A 10 26.01 17.84 9.95
C GLN A 10 25.31 16.79 9.08
N SER A 11 25.56 15.50 9.33
CA SER A 11 24.76 14.44 8.73
C SER A 11 23.35 14.52 9.32
N VAL A 12 22.34 14.78 8.48
CA VAL A 12 20.94 14.72 8.90
C VAL A 12 20.62 13.25 9.20
N ALA A 13 20.61 12.89 10.49
CA ALA A 13 20.18 11.56 10.91
C ALA A 13 18.66 11.54 10.98
N TYR A 14 18.02 10.89 10.01
CA TYR A 14 16.60 10.58 10.12
C TYR A 14 16.44 9.39 11.07
N SER A 15 15.81 9.61 12.22
CA SER A 15 15.33 8.50 13.04
C SER A 15 14.20 7.81 12.27
N LYS A 16 14.38 6.53 11.93
CA LYS A 16 13.26 5.72 11.45
C LYS A 16 12.19 5.71 12.55
N PRO A 17 10.91 5.96 12.26
CA PRO A 17 9.87 5.74 13.25
C PRO A 17 9.96 4.29 13.72
N ALA A 18 10.22 4.10 15.02
CA ALA A 18 10.36 2.80 15.64
C ALA A 18 9.23 2.66 16.67
N GLY A 19 8.30 1.75 16.39
CA GLY A 19 7.18 1.42 17.26
C GLY A 19 6.34 0.31 16.63
N PHE A 20 5.75 -0.54 17.45
CA PHE A 20 4.74 -1.51 17.01
C PHE A 20 3.48 -1.30 17.84
N VAL A 21 2.32 -1.45 17.21
CA VAL A 21 1.03 -1.47 17.91
C VAL A 21 0.56 -2.91 17.92
N THR A 22 0.41 -3.47 19.12
CA THR A 22 -0.17 -4.81 19.28
C THR A 22 -1.65 -4.70 19.54
N HIS A 23 -2.46 -5.34 18.69
CA HIS A 23 -3.90 -5.46 18.88
C HIS A 23 -4.25 -6.89 19.26
N THR A 24 -4.84 -7.08 20.44
CA THR A 24 -5.37 -8.39 20.85
C THR A 24 -6.73 -8.61 20.20
N LEU A 25 -6.82 -9.61 19.31
CA LEU A 25 -8.06 -9.95 18.63
C LEU A 25 -8.99 -10.73 19.55
N LYS A 26 -10.30 -10.44 19.48
CA LYS A 26 -11.32 -11.25 20.15
C LYS A 26 -11.72 -12.42 19.26
N ALA A 27 -11.61 -13.63 19.79
CA ALA A 27 -12.03 -14.85 19.11
C ALA A 27 -13.54 -14.88 18.86
N GLN A 28 -13.97 -15.55 17.77
CA GLN A 28 -15.38 -15.72 17.38
C GLN A 28 -16.15 -14.40 17.15
N GLN A 29 -15.43 -13.30 16.89
CA GLN A 29 -16.00 -11.97 16.68
C GLN A 29 -15.33 -11.26 15.50
N LEU A 30 -16.01 -10.23 14.99
CA LEU A 30 -15.46 -9.30 14.00
C LEU A 30 -14.52 -8.32 14.71
N ASN A 31 -13.26 -8.23 14.27
CA ASN A 31 -12.32 -7.21 14.72
C ASN A 31 -12.06 -6.24 13.56
N LEU A 32 -12.44 -4.97 13.74
CA LEU A 32 -12.13 -3.89 12.79
C LEU A 32 -10.83 -3.22 13.21
N ILE A 33 -9.84 -3.20 12.32
CA ILE A 33 -8.50 -2.65 12.61
C ILE A 33 -8.21 -1.56 11.59
N GLY A 34 -7.96 -0.35 12.08
CA GLY A 34 -7.41 0.74 11.28
C GLY A 34 -5.89 0.62 11.26
N LEU A 35 -5.29 0.55 10.08
CA LEU A 35 -3.84 0.47 9.91
C LEU A 35 -3.31 1.84 9.47
N THR A 36 -2.27 2.33 10.14
CA THR A 36 -1.52 3.52 9.70
C THR A 36 -0.23 3.09 9.02
N LEU A 37 -0.38 2.38 7.89
CA LEU A 37 0.73 1.85 7.09
C LEU A 37 1.11 2.85 6.00
N HIS A 38 1.88 3.89 6.36
CA HIS A 38 2.53 4.72 5.33
C HIS A 38 3.95 4.22 5.10
N GLU A 39 4.21 3.70 3.90
CA GLU A 39 5.57 3.52 3.41
C GLU A 39 6.21 4.88 3.11
N PRO A 40 7.56 4.95 3.12
CA PRO A 40 8.29 6.11 2.60
C PRO A 40 7.84 6.48 1.18
N VAL A 41 7.98 7.76 0.86
CA VAL A 41 7.79 8.25 -0.50
C VAL A 41 8.86 7.62 -1.40
N VAL A 42 8.42 6.93 -2.45
CA VAL A 42 9.31 6.34 -3.47
C VAL A 42 9.65 7.35 -4.57
N TYR A 43 8.73 8.28 -4.84
CA TYR A 43 8.92 9.38 -5.78
C TYR A 43 8.04 10.56 -5.38
N SER A 44 8.51 11.79 -5.60
CA SER A 44 7.71 13.01 -5.45
C SER A 44 7.98 13.94 -6.62
N GLY A 45 6.95 14.62 -7.11
CA GLY A 45 7.09 15.54 -8.23
C GLY A 45 5.93 16.51 -8.33
N SER A 46 5.85 17.16 -9.49
CA SER A 46 4.75 18.07 -9.84
C SER A 46 4.26 17.78 -11.24
N PHE A 47 2.96 17.82 -11.47
CA PHE A 47 2.41 17.57 -12.81
C PHE A 47 2.59 18.79 -13.72
N ASP A 48 3.16 18.59 -14.90
CA ASP A 48 3.24 19.60 -15.96
C ASP A 48 1.92 19.70 -16.73
N ALA A 49 1.18 18.60 -16.82
CA ALA A 49 -0.13 18.55 -17.46
C ALA A 49 -1.04 17.53 -16.78
N VAL A 50 -2.33 17.87 -16.72
CA VAL A 50 -3.39 17.05 -16.12
C VAL A 50 -4.55 17.04 -17.11
N GLU A 51 -4.81 15.89 -17.74
CA GLU A 51 -5.77 15.76 -18.83
C GLU A 51 -6.59 14.48 -18.69
N GLY A 52 -7.83 14.60 -18.20
CA GLY A 52 -8.67 13.44 -17.94
C GLY A 52 -8.04 12.50 -16.92
N LEU A 53 -7.73 11.27 -17.36
CA LEU A 53 -7.06 10.24 -16.58
C LEU A 53 -5.52 10.31 -16.64
N ALA A 54 -4.95 11.14 -17.52
CA ALA A 54 -3.52 11.20 -17.76
C ALA A 54 -2.88 12.35 -16.95
N LEU A 55 -1.95 12.00 -16.08
CA LEU A 55 -1.17 12.94 -15.26
C LEU A 55 0.30 12.89 -15.71
N ARG A 56 0.81 13.98 -16.26
CA ARG A 56 2.16 14.03 -16.87
C ARG A 56 3.14 14.79 -15.98
N ASP A 57 4.32 14.21 -15.77
CA ASP A 57 5.49 14.86 -15.18
C ASP A 57 6.68 14.61 -16.12
N SER A 58 7.09 15.66 -16.82
CA SER A 58 8.17 15.61 -17.82
C SER A 58 9.56 15.42 -17.22
N ASN A 59 9.70 15.65 -15.91
CA ASN A 59 10.95 15.42 -15.17
C ASN A 59 11.03 14.01 -14.58
N ALA A 60 9.94 13.24 -14.62
CA ALA A 60 9.88 11.89 -14.10
C ALA A 60 10.53 10.85 -15.02
N ASP A 61 10.98 9.77 -14.40
CA ASP A 61 11.28 8.48 -15.04
C ASP A 61 10.70 7.36 -14.15
N TYR A 62 9.39 7.15 -14.28
CA TYR A 62 8.67 6.15 -13.50
C TYR A 62 9.10 4.73 -13.86
N ASP A 63 9.50 4.46 -15.12
CA ASP A 63 9.98 3.14 -15.54
C ASP A 63 11.30 2.76 -14.85
N ALA A 64 12.14 3.74 -14.53
CA ALA A 64 13.37 3.53 -13.76
C ALA A 64 13.15 3.47 -12.24
N THR A 65 12.06 4.07 -11.75
CA THR A 65 11.81 4.25 -10.30
C THR A 65 10.86 3.20 -9.73
N LEU A 66 9.83 2.83 -10.49
CA LEU A 66 8.75 1.94 -10.10
C LEU A 66 9.01 0.53 -10.64
N ILE A 67 8.44 -0.46 -9.97
CA ILE A 67 8.52 -1.87 -10.36
C ILE A 67 7.31 -2.19 -11.23
N SER A 68 7.55 -2.74 -12.42
CA SER A 68 6.48 -3.18 -13.33
C SER A 68 5.52 -4.16 -12.64
N ASP A 69 4.27 -4.17 -13.08
CA ASP A 69 3.21 -5.04 -12.56
C ASP A 69 2.91 -4.88 -11.05
N SER A 70 3.34 -3.76 -10.45
CA SER A 70 3.05 -3.39 -9.06
C SER A 70 2.00 -2.29 -8.98
N SER A 71 1.36 -2.15 -7.81
CA SER A 71 0.50 -0.99 -7.53
C SER A 71 1.23 0.04 -6.68
N TYR A 72 0.88 1.31 -6.88
CA TYR A 72 1.37 2.41 -6.06
C TYR A 72 0.21 3.28 -5.61
N VAL A 73 0.42 3.96 -4.48
CA VAL A 73 -0.51 4.95 -3.99
C VAL A 73 -0.01 6.33 -4.38
N LEU A 74 -0.80 7.00 -5.22
CA LEU A 74 -0.65 8.41 -5.56
C LEU A 74 -1.38 9.24 -4.52
N GLU A 75 -0.67 10.18 -3.90
CA GLU A 75 -1.18 11.14 -2.92
C GLU A 75 -0.96 12.56 -3.45
N ILE A 76 -2.03 13.33 -3.62
CA ILE A 76 -1.93 14.75 -3.97
C ILE A 76 -1.53 15.53 -2.72
N VAL A 77 -0.40 16.23 -2.78
CA VAL A 77 0.18 16.97 -1.65
C VAL A 77 -0.30 18.41 -1.66
N ASP A 78 -0.22 19.05 -2.82
CA ASP A 78 -0.67 20.41 -3.03
C ASP A 78 -1.26 20.58 -4.41
N ASN A 79 -2.44 21.17 -4.51
CA ASN A 79 -3.05 21.57 -5.77
C ASN A 79 -3.17 23.10 -5.82
N PRO A 80 -2.49 23.78 -6.75
CA PRO A 80 -2.37 25.24 -6.74
C PRO A 80 -3.70 25.97 -6.98
N THR A 81 -4.68 25.30 -7.59
CA THR A 81 -5.97 25.92 -7.97
C THR A 81 -7.12 25.56 -7.05
N ASP A 82 -7.11 24.36 -6.46
CA ASP A 82 -8.14 23.88 -5.55
C ASP A 82 -7.53 23.01 -4.42
N PRO A 83 -7.23 23.62 -3.26
CA PRO A 83 -6.66 22.91 -2.11
C PRO A 83 -7.57 21.83 -1.51
N SER A 84 -8.85 21.72 -1.91
CA SER A 84 -9.73 20.66 -1.42
C SER A 84 -9.32 19.27 -1.91
N LEU A 85 -8.51 19.21 -2.97
CA LEU A 85 -7.92 17.98 -3.48
C LEU A 85 -6.64 17.56 -2.74
N ASN A 86 -6.10 18.39 -1.84
CA ASN A 86 -4.94 18.01 -1.04
C ASN A 86 -5.31 16.83 -0.12
N GLY A 87 -4.51 15.76 -0.18
CA GLY A 87 -4.78 14.49 0.50
C GLY A 87 -5.69 13.54 -0.29
N VAL A 88 -6.12 13.89 -1.50
CA VAL A 88 -6.77 12.93 -2.40
C VAL A 88 -5.78 11.85 -2.79
N ILE A 89 -6.28 10.62 -2.80
CA ILE A 89 -5.48 9.43 -3.04
C ILE A 89 -6.08 8.63 -4.20
N GLN A 90 -5.21 8.09 -5.05
CA GLN A 90 -5.55 7.11 -6.06
C GLN A 90 -4.60 5.91 -5.95
N VAL A 91 -5.12 4.73 -6.27
CA VAL A 91 -4.27 3.55 -6.54
C VAL A 91 -3.97 3.55 -8.02
N ILE A 92 -2.68 3.45 -8.37
CA ILE A 92 -2.21 3.43 -9.74
C ILE A 92 -1.57 2.08 -10.04
N THR A 93 -1.82 1.57 -11.25
CA THR A 93 -1.26 0.32 -11.77
C THR A 93 -0.75 0.47 -13.21
N ASP A 94 -0.89 1.65 -13.79
CA ASP A 94 -0.57 1.92 -15.19
C ASP A 94 0.19 3.25 -15.28
N TRP A 95 1.36 3.17 -15.92
CA TRP A 95 2.24 4.31 -16.13
C TRP A 95 3.18 4.04 -17.32
N THR A 96 3.76 5.12 -17.82
CA THR A 96 4.94 5.14 -18.68
C THR A 96 6.04 5.92 -17.99
N ALA A 97 7.22 6.12 -18.56
CA ALA A 97 8.27 6.95 -17.95
C ALA A 97 7.81 8.32 -17.40
N GLN A 98 6.83 8.99 -18.04
CA GLN A 98 6.46 10.38 -17.72
C GLN A 98 4.96 10.60 -17.51
N GLU A 99 4.16 9.54 -17.53
CA GLU A 99 2.71 9.64 -17.39
C GLU A 99 2.19 8.57 -16.45
N ILE A 100 1.37 8.98 -15.49
CA ILE A 100 0.54 8.11 -14.66
C ILE A 100 -0.87 8.13 -15.24
N THR A 101 -1.48 6.96 -15.39
CA THR A 101 -2.90 6.84 -15.74
C THR A 101 -3.70 6.48 -14.48
N THR A 102 -4.63 7.35 -14.09
CA THR A 102 -5.51 7.14 -12.93
C THR A 102 -6.81 6.43 -13.30
N THR A 103 -7.48 5.85 -12.30
CA THR A 103 -8.82 5.26 -12.47
C THR A 103 -9.94 6.30 -12.44
N ALA A 104 -9.74 7.42 -11.74
CA ALA A 104 -10.67 8.54 -11.67
C ALA A 104 -10.16 9.74 -12.46
N ASP A 105 -11.09 10.53 -13.02
CA ASP A 105 -10.81 11.77 -13.75
C ASP A 105 -10.55 12.92 -12.77
N LEU A 106 -9.31 12.99 -12.27
CA LEU A 106 -8.92 14.03 -11.34
C LEU A 106 -8.87 15.41 -12.01
N ALA A 107 -8.69 15.48 -13.33
CA ALA A 107 -8.76 16.73 -14.07
C ALA A 107 -10.18 17.32 -14.02
N GLY A 108 -11.19 16.46 -14.21
CA GLY A 108 -12.60 16.80 -14.06
C GLY A 108 -12.96 17.23 -12.63
N ASP A 109 -12.27 16.67 -11.63
CA ASP A 109 -12.42 17.02 -10.22
C ASP A 109 -11.67 18.30 -9.81
N GLY A 110 -10.89 18.91 -10.71
CA GLY A 110 -10.22 20.21 -10.49
C GLY A 110 -8.72 20.14 -10.18
N LEU A 111 -8.09 18.98 -10.38
CA LEU A 111 -6.63 18.86 -10.32
C LEU A 111 -6.02 19.63 -11.49
N ALA A 112 -5.01 20.46 -11.22
CA ALA A 112 -4.39 21.30 -12.24
C ALA A 112 -2.89 21.04 -12.37
N ALA A 113 -2.33 21.48 -13.50
CA ALA A 113 -0.88 21.56 -13.67
C ALA A 113 -0.25 22.42 -12.55
N GLY A 114 0.94 22.01 -12.11
CA GLY A 114 1.62 22.51 -10.94
C GLY A 114 1.24 21.81 -9.64
N ALA A 115 0.28 20.88 -9.64
CA ALA A 115 -0.03 20.09 -8.46
C ALA A 115 1.15 19.19 -8.07
N GLU A 116 1.53 19.24 -6.80
CA GLU A 116 2.57 18.42 -6.19
C GLU A 116 1.99 17.09 -5.71
N TYR A 117 2.74 16.01 -5.88
CA TYR A 117 2.30 14.67 -5.51
C TYR A 117 3.42 13.81 -4.93
N ASN A 118 3.02 12.78 -4.20
CA ASN A 118 3.88 11.70 -3.74
C ASN A 118 3.38 10.36 -4.28
N LEU A 119 4.32 9.47 -4.58
CA LEU A 119 4.09 8.04 -4.81
C LEU A 119 4.64 7.25 -3.63
N ARG A 120 3.88 6.24 -3.19
CA ARG A 120 4.28 5.29 -2.15
C ARG A 120 3.94 3.88 -2.59
N ALA A 121 4.80 2.92 -2.28
CA ALA A 121 4.42 1.52 -2.41
C ALA A 121 3.40 1.16 -1.30
N PRO A 122 2.37 0.35 -1.58
CA PRO A 122 1.54 -0.22 -0.54
C PRO A 122 2.30 -1.32 0.21
N LYS A 123 1.86 -1.62 1.43
CA LYS A 123 2.31 -2.82 2.15
C LYS A 123 1.57 -4.03 1.61
N THR A 124 2.20 -5.19 1.57
CA THR A 124 1.53 -6.44 1.19
C THR A 124 0.94 -7.18 2.40
N ILE A 125 0.12 -8.21 2.14
CA ILE A 125 -0.30 -9.15 3.19
C ILE A 125 0.91 -9.74 3.91
N SER A 126 1.95 -10.13 3.17
CA SER A 126 3.17 -10.69 3.74
C SER A 126 3.94 -9.69 4.59
N ASP A 127 3.93 -8.40 4.25
CA ASP A 127 4.59 -7.37 5.05
C ASP A 127 3.87 -7.12 6.38
N VAL A 128 2.54 -7.17 6.38
CA VAL A 128 1.72 -6.85 7.57
C VAL A 128 1.57 -8.05 8.49
N PHE A 129 1.29 -9.23 7.94
CA PHE A 129 0.98 -10.43 8.72
C PHE A 129 2.13 -11.44 8.77
N GLY A 130 3.22 -11.16 8.05
CA GLY A 130 4.40 -12.00 7.92
C GLY A 130 4.24 -13.05 6.81
N SER A 131 5.27 -13.22 5.98
CA SER A 131 5.28 -14.21 4.88
C SER A 131 5.03 -15.65 5.33
N SER A 132 5.35 -15.98 6.59
CA SER A 132 5.07 -17.27 7.22
C SER A 132 4.03 -17.17 8.34
N ASN A 133 3.12 -16.19 8.29
CA ASN A 133 2.09 -15.94 9.30
C ASN A 133 2.66 -15.75 10.71
N SER A 134 3.70 -14.91 10.83
CA SER A 134 4.26 -14.53 12.14
C SER A 134 3.29 -13.70 12.99
N ALA A 135 2.20 -13.19 12.40
CA ALA A 135 1.08 -12.61 13.13
C ALA A 135 0.30 -13.63 13.98
N GLY A 136 0.49 -14.93 13.74
CA GLY A 136 -0.09 -16.00 14.55
C GLY A 136 -1.59 -16.20 14.32
N LEU A 137 -2.09 -15.89 13.12
CA LEU A 137 -3.45 -16.24 12.74
C LEU A 137 -3.61 -17.77 12.63
N THR A 138 -4.80 -18.28 12.88
CA THR A 138 -5.08 -19.72 12.73
C THR A 138 -4.95 -20.11 11.26
N ALA A 139 -3.97 -20.97 10.96
CA ALA A 139 -3.79 -21.50 9.62
C ALA A 139 -4.78 -22.64 9.34
N GLY A 140 -5.05 -22.90 8.07
CA GLY A 140 -5.95 -23.99 7.69
C GLY A 140 -5.90 -24.32 6.21
N ALA A 141 -6.37 -25.53 5.87
CA ALA A 141 -6.39 -26.00 4.48
C ALA A 141 -7.31 -25.17 3.56
N ASN A 142 -8.24 -24.40 4.13
CA ASN A 142 -9.12 -23.48 3.42
C ASN A 142 -9.70 -22.45 4.38
N MET A 143 -10.41 -21.45 3.85
CA MET A 143 -11.06 -20.42 4.65
C MET A 143 -12.07 -20.94 5.66
N ALA A 144 -12.61 -22.15 5.56
CA ALA A 144 -13.55 -22.66 6.56
C ALA A 144 -12.85 -23.02 7.89
N SER A 145 -11.59 -23.46 7.82
CA SER A 145 -10.79 -23.83 8.99
C SER A 145 -9.74 -22.79 9.38
N ALA A 146 -9.37 -21.86 8.50
CA ALA A 146 -8.43 -20.78 8.78
C ALA A 146 -9.11 -19.50 9.26
N ASP A 147 -8.36 -18.66 9.98
CA ASP A 147 -8.69 -17.24 10.15
C ASP A 147 -8.68 -16.56 8.77
N VAL A 148 -9.56 -15.57 8.58
CA VAL A 148 -9.74 -14.92 7.28
C VAL A 148 -9.53 -13.41 7.41
N ILE A 149 -8.64 -12.87 6.58
CA ILE A 149 -8.44 -11.44 6.37
C ILE A 149 -9.37 -10.99 5.26
N TRP A 150 -10.11 -9.92 5.49
CA TRP A 150 -11.02 -9.32 4.52
C TRP A 150 -10.52 -7.91 4.24
N LEU A 151 -10.20 -7.62 2.98
CA LEU A 151 -9.74 -6.32 2.51
C LEU A 151 -10.81 -5.70 1.63
N HIS A 152 -11.21 -4.46 1.92
CA HIS A 152 -12.18 -3.77 1.08
C HIS A 152 -11.57 -3.45 -0.28
N ASN A 153 -12.29 -3.73 -1.37
CA ASN A 153 -11.85 -3.45 -2.75
C ASN A 153 -12.70 -2.41 -3.48
N GLY A 154 -13.37 -1.53 -2.73
CA GLY A 154 -14.29 -0.51 -3.27
C GLY A 154 -15.71 -1.02 -3.60
N LEU A 155 -15.91 -2.31 -3.87
CA LEU A 155 -17.24 -2.90 -4.15
C LEU A 155 -17.71 -3.88 -3.07
N GLY A 156 -16.77 -4.57 -2.44
CA GLY A 156 -17.00 -5.60 -1.44
C GLY A 156 -15.70 -5.92 -0.72
N PHE A 157 -15.43 -7.21 -0.50
CA PHE A 157 -14.21 -7.63 0.19
C PHE A 157 -13.54 -8.80 -0.52
N ASP A 158 -12.25 -8.66 -0.77
CA ASP A 158 -11.38 -9.78 -1.10
C ASP A 158 -10.96 -10.49 0.19
N LYS A 159 -10.81 -11.81 0.11
CA LYS A 159 -10.61 -12.67 1.28
C LYS A 159 -9.34 -13.48 1.14
N PHE A 160 -8.58 -13.51 2.23
CA PHE A 160 -7.29 -14.15 2.29
C PHE A 160 -7.15 -14.99 3.55
N TYR A 161 -6.42 -16.08 3.46
CA TYR A 161 -6.13 -16.96 4.59
C TYR A 161 -4.71 -17.51 4.49
N TYR A 162 -4.15 -17.97 5.60
CA TYR A 162 -2.87 -18.65 5.59
C TYR A 162 -3.07 -20.17 5.52
N SER A 163 -2.44 -20.81 4.53
CA SER A 163 -2.42 -22.26 4.38
C SER A 163 -1.09 -22.84 4.88
N GLU A 164 -1.15 -23.94 5.64
CA GLU A 164 0.04 -24.71 6.05
C GLU A 164 0.61 -25.58 4.92
N GLY A 165 -0.06 -25.60 3.76
CA GLY A 165 0.27 -26.51 2.67
C GLY A 165 -0.16 -27.95 2.96
N GLY A 166 0.19 -28.87 2.05
CA GLY A 166 0.04 -30.32 2.30
C GLY A 166 -1.39 -30.89 2.19
N GLY A 167 -2.36 -30.13 1.69
CA GLY A 167 -3.68 -30.66 1.33
C GLY A 167 -3.63 -31.69 0.18
N PHE A 168 -4.72 -32.44 -0.03
CA PHE A 168 -4.86 -33.38 -1.17
C PHE A 168 -4.66 -32.61 -2.49
N GLY A 169 -3.47 -32.73 -3.09
CA GLY A 169 -3.05 -31.94 -4.25
C GLY A 169 -1.67 -31.29 -4.13
N GLY A 170 -1.04 -31.29 -2.94
CA GLY A 170 0.37 -30.87 -2.78
C GLY A 170 0.58 -29.36 -2.81
N GLY A 171 -0.42 -28.55 -2.43
CA GLY A 171 -0.28 -27.10 -2.38
C GLY A 171 0.79 -26.63 -1.40
N GLU A 172 1.53 -25.59 -1.80
CA GLU A 172 2.56 -24.95 -0.98
C GLU A 172 1.94 -24.11 0.15
N ALA A 173 2.64 -24.04 1.27
CA ALA A 173 2.28 -23.16 2.38
C ALA A 173 2.39 -21.68 1.97
N GLY A 174 1.52 -20.84 2.51
CA GLY A 174 1.54 -19.40 2.23
C GLY A 174 0.17 -18.74 2.32
N TRP A 175 0.16 -17.42 2.09
CA TRP A 175 -1.07 -16.64 1.97
C TRP A 175 -1.79 -16.99 0.68
N LYS A 176 -3.08 -17.32 0.80
CA LYS A 176 -3.93 -17.69 -0.33
C LYS A 176 -5.16 -16.79 -0.41
N ASP A 177 -5.60 -16.52 -1.62
CA ASP A 177 -6.88 -15.86 -1.88
C ASP A 177 -8.07 -16.83 -1.68
N HIS A 178 -9.29 -16.36 -1.94
CA HIS A 178 -10.50 -17.17 -1.79
C HIS A 178 -10.54 -18.40 -2.72
N SER A 179 -9.76 -18.40 -3.80
CA SER A 179 -9.69 -19.45 -4.82
C SER A 179 -8.59 -20.47 -4.52
N GLY A 180 -7.70 -20.15 -3.58
CA GLY A 180 -6.52 -20.97 -3.22
C GLY A 180 -5.25 -20.59 -4.00
N ALA A 181 -5.26 -19.50 -4.77
CA ALA A 181 -4.08 -18.98 -5.46
C ALA A 181 -3.17 -18.20 -4.49
N ASP A 182 -1.89 -18.08 -4.83
CA ASP A 182 -0.93 -17.31 -4.04
C ASP A 182 -1.31 -15.83 -3.98
N ALA A 183 -1.28 -15.28 -2.77
CA ALA A 183 -1.71 -13.91 -2.49
C ALA A 183 -0.81 -13.19 -1.47
N GLY A 184 0.41 -13.69 -1.27
CA GLY A 184 1.36 -13.07 -0.34
C GLY A 184 1.69 -11.62 -0.70
N ASP A 185 1.75 -11.31 -1.98
CA ASP A 185 2.09 -9.99 -2.53
C ASP A 185 0.85 -9.11 -2.74
N TYR A 186 -0.33 -9.55 -2.30
CA TYR A 186 -1.55 -8.75 -2.45
C TYR A 186 -1.42 -7.44 -1.68
N PRO A 187 -1.64 -6.27 -2.33
CA PRO A 187 -1.44 -4.97 -1.71
C PRO A 187 -2.56 -4.66 -0.70
N ILE A 188 -2.18 -4.04 0.42
CA ILE A 188 -3.08 -3.45 1.41
C ILE A 188 -2.94 -1.94 1.28
N ILE A 189 -3.95 -1.29 0.70
CA ILE A 189 -3.98 0.17 0.60
C ILE A 189 -4.35 0.71 1.98
N TYR A 190 -3.66 1.74 2.45
CA TYR A 190 -3.83 2.24 3.82
C TYR A 190 -5.21 2.86 4.08
N THR A 191 -5.95 3.22 3.04
CA THR A 191 -7.35 3.65 3.14
C THR A 191 -8.33 2.49 3.23
N ASP A 192 -7.91 1.27 2.91
CA ASP A 192 -8.80 0.11 2.91
C ASP A 192 -9.10 -0.33 4.33
N ALA A 193 -10.36 -0.69 4.55
CA ALA A 193 -10.76 -1.32 5.80
C ALA A 193 -10.21 -2.76 5.83
N VAL A 194 -9.52 -3.09 6.92
CA VAL A 194 -9.09 -4.46 7.22
C VAL A 194 -9.95 -5.06 8.31
N ILE A 195 -10.54 -6.21 7.98
CA ILE A 195 -11.35 -7.01 8.89
C ILE A 195 -10.66 -8.35 9.10
N ILE A 196 -10.54 -8.78 10.37
CA ILE A 196 -10.05 -10.12 10.70
C ILE A 196 -11.20 -10.94 11.29
N GLN A 197 -11.56 -12.01 10.60
CA GLN A 197 -12.48 -13.03 11.07
C GLN A 197 -11.69 -14.15 11.75
N ASN A 198 -11.64 -14.11 13.08
CA ASN A 198 -10.97 -15.13 13.88
C ASN A 198 -11.90 -16.32 14.15
N LYS A 199 -11.47 -17.52 13.77
CA LYS A 199 -12.19 -18.80 13.84
C LYS A 199 -11.55 -19.80 14.81
N ALA A 200 -10.51 -19.41 15.53
CA ALA A 200 -9.93 -20.26 16.57
C ALA A 200 -11.02 -20.70 17.56
N LEU A 201 -11.19 -22.01 17.70
CA LEU A 201 -11.95 -22.60 18.81
C LEU A 201 -11.01 -22.60 20.01
N THR A 202 -11.36 -21.85 21.06
CA THR A 202 -10.66 -21.89 22.35
C THR A 202 -10.59 -23.29 22.93
#